data_AF-A0A1S3R144-F1
#
_entry.id   AF-A0A1S3R144-F1
#
_cell.length_a   1.000
_cell.length_b   1.000
_cell.length_c   1.000
_cell.angle_alpha   90.00
_cell.angle_beta   90.00
_cell.angle_gamma   90.00
#
_symmetry.space_group_name_H-M   'P 1'
#
loop_
_entity.id
_entity.type
_entity.pdbx_description
1 polymer ?
#
loop_
_entity_poly.entity_id
_entity_poly.type
_entity_poly.pdbx_seq_one_letter_code
_entity_poly.pdbx_strand_id
1 'polypeptide(L)'
;ISAECVSGCVCPDGLLSDGNGGCIKEDLCPCSHNGVYYQPGHVLKVDCNTCTCEGRKWQCTNKECDGMCAIYGDGHFITFDEKRFTFNGDCEYTLAQDYCSNNANGTFRVITENIPCGTTGTTCSKAIKLFLG
;
A
#
# COMPACT_ATOMS: atom_id res chain seq x y z
N ILE A 1 38.09 2.49 2.91
CA ILE A 1 37.44 2.90 4.18
C ILE A 1 38.24 2.21 5.28
N SER A 2 39.00 2.96 6.06
CA SER A 2 39.87 2.40 7.10
C SER A 2 38.99 1.83 8.22
N ALA A 3 39.26 0.61 8.66
CA ALA A 3 38.56 -0.08 9.75
C ALA A 3 39.33 0.08 11.08
N GLU A 4 39.87 1.27 11.34
CA GLU A 4 40.52 1.58 12.61
C GLU A 4 39.50 2.12 13.62
N CYS A 5 39.54 1.59 14.84
CA CYS A 5 38.72 2.08 15.94
C CYS A 5 39.07 3.54 16.26
N VAL A 6 38.06 4.40 16.38
CA VAL A 6 38.23 5.79 16.81
C VAL A 6 37.97 5.88 18.30
N SER A 7 38.86 6.54 19.06
CA SER A 7 38.67 6.77 20.49
C SER A 7 37.40 7.59 20.74
N GLY A 8 36.52 7.12 21.61
CA GLY A 8 35.26 7.79 21.93
C GLY A 8 34.50 7.11 23.07
N CYS A 9 33.39 7.72 23.47
CA CYS A 9 32.47 7.13 24.42
C CYS A 9 31.53 6.16 23.69
N VAL A 10 31.29 5.00 24.29
CA VAL A 10 30.34 4.00 23.81
C VAL A 10 29.38 3.63 24.93
N CYS A 11 28.19 3.15 24.57
CA CYS A 11 27.28 2.63 25.56
C CYS A 11 27.82 1.32 26.16
N PRO A 12 27.58 1.07 27.46
CA PRO A 12 27.87 -0.22 28.08
C PRO A 12 27.13 -1.36 27.38
N ASP A 13 27.60 -2.59 27.60
CA ASP A 13 26.99 -3.79 27.06
C ASP A 13 25.49 -3.87 27.38
N GLY A 14 24.68 -4.17 26.37
CA GLY A 14 23.22 -4.27 26.47
C GLY A 14 22.45 -2.96 26.37
N LEU A 15 23.13 -1.81 26.20
CA LEU A 15 22.50 -0.52 25.96
C LEU A 15 22.84 0.04 24.57
N LEU A 16 21.94 0.85 24.04
CA LEU A 16 22.04 1.51 22.75
C LEU A 16 22.03 3.03 22.94
N SER A 17 22.78 3.75 22.10
CA SER A 17 22.77 5.21 22.10
C SER A 17 21.40 5.73 21.67
N ASP A 18 20.87 6.71 22.39
CA ASP A 18 19.63 7.40 22.06
C ASP A 18 19.81 8.56 21.05
N GLY A 19 21.06 8.83 20.63
CA GLY A 19 21.42 9.94 19.74
C GLY A 19 21.52 11.31 20.43
N ASN A 20 21.17 11.41 21.70
CA ASN A 20 21.24 12.62 22.54
C ASN A 20 22.30 12.51 23.65
N GLY A 21 23.19 11.51 23.55
CA GLY A 21 24.27 11.26 24.51
C GLY A 21 23.88 10.34 25.67
N GLY A 22 22.65 9.82 25.69
CA GLY A 22 22.17 8.82 26.62
C GLY A 22 22.34 7.38 26.09
N CYS A 23 22.23 6.43 27.01
CA CYS A 23 22.24 4.99 26.72
C CYS A 23 20.97 4.36 27.26
N ILE A 24 20.14 3.80 26.37
CA ILE A 24 18.83 3.22 26.69
C ILE A 24 18.81 1.74 26.30
N LYS A 25 17.86 1.00 26.88
CA LYS A 25 17.61 -0.38 26.47
C LYS A 25 16.93 -0.42 25.09
N GLU A 26 17.04 -1.55 24.40
CA GLU A 26 16.47 -1.74 23.06
C GLU A 26 14.94 -1.59 23.00
N ASP A 27 14.24 -2.00 24.06
CA ASP A 27 12.79 -1.83 24.21
C ASP A 27 12.36 -0.36 24.30
N LEU A 28 13.27 0.53 24.70
CA LEU A 28 13.06 1.97 24.76
C LEU A 28 13.43 2.70 23.46
N CYS A 29 13.98 1.99 22.46
CA CYS A 29 14.31 2.62 21.19
C CYS A 29 13.06 3.03 20.41
N PRO A 30 13.02 4.25 19.85
CA PRO A 30 11.91 4.70 19.02
C PRO A 30 11.85 3.94 17.69
N CYS A 31 10.64 3.81 17.13
CA CYS A 31 10.40 3.27 15.80
C CYS A 31 10.40 4.40 14.76
N SER A 32 10.86 4.11 13.54
CA SER A 32 10.81 5.07 12.42
C SER A 32 9.68 4.72 11.47
N HIS A 33 8.93 5.73 11.01
CA HIS A 33 7.96 5.60 9.92
C HIS A 33 7.97 6.89 9.10
N ASN A 34 8.20 6.78 7.78
CA ASN A 34 8.31 7.91 6.85
C ASN A 34 9.27 9.04 7.30
N GLY A 35 10.38 8.66 7.93
CA GLY A 35 11.41 9.60 8.42
C GLY A 35 11.09 10.25 9.77
N VAL A 36 9.94 9.94 10.38
CA VAL A 36 9.55 10.43 11.72
C VAL A 36 9.79 9.35 12.76
N TYR A 37 10.28 9.75 13.94
CA TYR A 37 10.55 8.86 15.06
C TYR A 37 9.42 8.88 16.09
N TYR A 38 8.96 7.70 16.49
CA TYR A 38 7.85 7.49 17.41
C TYR A 38 8.31 6.73 18.65
N GLN A 39 7.85 7.17 19.81
CA GLN A 39 8.21 6.56 21.09
C GLN A 39 7.65 5.12 21.21
N PRO A 40 8.30 4.25 22.01
CA PRO A 40 7.76 2.93 22.35
C PRO A 40 6.31 3.01 22.85
N GLY A 41 5.48 2.06 22.42
CA GLY A 41 4.05 2.02 22.73
C GLY A 41 3.18 2.96 21.88
N HIS A 42 3.77 3.80 21.02
CA HIS A 42 2.99 4.62 20.10
C HIS A 42 2.21 3.75 19.11
N VAL A 43 0.97 4.14 18.81
CA VAL A 43 0.06 3.41 17.94
C VAL A 43 -0.27 4.25 16.71
N LEU A 44 -0.07 3.67 15.54
CA LEU A 44 -0.45 4.24 14.26
C LEU A 44 -1.49 3.36 13.57
N LYS A 45 -2.29 3.98 12.71
CA LYS A 45 -3.19 3.27 11.80
C LYS A 45 -2.61 3.34 10.40
N VAL A 46 -2.36 2.19 9.79
CA VAL A 46 -1.89 2.04 8.40
C VAL A 46 -2.98 1.26 7.67
N ASP A 47 -3.65 1.92 6.73
CA ASP A 47 -4.90 1.45 6.11
C ASP A 47 -5.96 1.08 7.16
N CYS A 48 -6.36 -0.19 7.20
CA CYS A 48 -7.28 -0.72 8.21
C CYS A 48 -6.57 -1.37 9.41
N ASN A 49 -5.24 -1.48 9.37
CA ASN A 49 -4.42 -2.15 10.36
C ASN A 49 -3.93 -1.20 11.46
N THR A 50 -3.76 -1.76 12.66
CA THR A 50 -3.21 -1.06 13.82
C THR A 50 -1.79 -1.53 14.05
N CYS A 51 -0.85 -0.59 14.14
CA CYS A 51 0.57 -0.84 14.33
C CYS A 51 1.07 -0.20 15.62
N THR A 52 1.68 -0.99 16.50
CA THR A 52 2.27 -0.53 17.76
C THR A 52 3.80 -0.59 17.67
N CYS A 53 4.48 0.46 18.14
CA CYS A 53 5.94 0.47 18.23
C CYS A 53 6.40 -0.36 19.43
N GLU A 54 7.03 -1.50 19.19
CA GLU A 54 7.57 -2.39 20.23
C GLU A 54 8.98 -2.85 19.84
N GLY A 55 9.96 -2.59 20.71
CA GLY A 55 11.34 -3.05 20.51
C GLY A 55 11.92 -2.60 19.17
N ARG A 56 11.79 -1.31 18.84
CA ARG A 56 12.27 -0.70 17.58
C ARG A 56 11.58 -1.21 16.30
N LYS A 57 10.54 -2.03 16.42
CA LYS A 57 9.79 -2.60 15.28
C LYS A 57 8.31 -2.24 15.37
N TRP A 58 7.66 -2.15 14.22
CA TRP A 58 6.22 -2.02 14.14
C TRP A 58 5.58 -3.41 14.21
N GLN A 59 4.79 -3.64 15.26
CA GLN A 59 3.93 -4.80 15.39
C GLN A 59 2.55 -4.44 14.87
N CYS A 60 2.19 -4.93 13.69
CA CYS A 60 0.94 -4.59 13.02
C CYS A 60 -0.05 -5.76 13.04
N THR A 61 -1.35 -5.45 13.10
CA THR A 61 -2.38 -6.43 12.79
C THR A 61 -2.29 -6.87 11.31
N ASN A 62 -2.79 -8.05 10.99
CA ASN A 62 -2.85 -8.58 9.63
C ASN A 62 -4.30 -8.78 9.19
N LYS A 63 -5.03 -7.67 9.04
CA LYS A 63 -6.40 -7.64 8.51
C LYS A 63 -6.36 -7.41 7.01
N GLU A 64 -7.20 -8.14 6.29
CA GLU A 64 -7.51 -7.82 4.89
C GLU A 64 -8.31 -6.51 4.87
N CYS A 65 -7.78 -5.51 4.18
CA CYS A 65 -8.40 -4.20 4.03
C CYS A 65 -9.17 -4.14 2.71
N ASP A 66 -10.14 -3.22 2.64
CA ASP A 66 -10.85 -2.95 1.40
C ASP A 66 -9.87 -2.44 0.33
N GLY A 67 -9.91 -3.05 -0.86
CA GLY A 67 -9.12 -2.64 -2.01
C GLY A 67 -9.88 -1.66 -2.90
N MET A 68 -9.15 -0.87 -3.69
CA MET A 68 -9.72 0.02 -4.70
C MET A 68 -9.15 -0.27 -6.08
N CYS A 69 -10.03 -0.55 -7.04
CA CYS A 69 -9.71 -0.52 -8.47
C CYS A 69 -10.10 0.85 -9.04
N ALA A 70 -9.27 1.41 -9.91
CA ALA A 70 -9.51 2.73 -10.48
C ALA A 70 -9.23 2.78 -11.99
N ILE A 71 -10.00 3.61 -12.68
CA ILE A 71 -9.84 3.93 -14.11
C ILE A 71 -9.87 5.44 -14.22
N TYR A 72 -8.92 6.00 -14.95
CA TYR A 72 -8.82 7.44 -15.12
C TYR A 72 -8.14 7.78 -16.43
N GLY A 73 -8.43 8.99 -16.93
CA GLY A 73 -7.83 9.50 -18.15
C GLY A 73 -8.12 8.64 -19.40
N ASP A 74 -7.11 8.49 -20.23
CA ASP A 74 -7.10 7.85 -21.55
C ASP A 74 -6.75 6.35 -21.46
N GLY A 75 -7.51 5.60 -20.64
CA GLY A 75 -7.34 4.15 -20.54
C GLY A 75 -6.26 3.73 -19.56
N HIS A 76 -6.01 4.51 -18.50
CA HIS A 76 -5.18 4.10 -17.38
C HIS A 76 -5.99 3.35 -16.33
N PHE A 77 -5.40 2.26 -15.83
CA PHE A 77 -6.00 1.36 -14.85
C PHE A 77 -5.07 1.16 -13.66
N ILE A 78 -5.66 1.05 -12.47
CA ILE A 78 -5.03 0.57 -11.24
C ILE A 78 -5.88 -0.59 -10.74
N THR A 79 -5.29 -1.78 -10.60
CA THR A 79 -5.97 -2.95 -10.03
C THR A 79 -6.13 -2.84 -8.52
N PHE A 80 -6.94 -3.71 -7.91
CA PHE A 80 -7.03 -3.82 -6.44
C PHE A 80 -5.66 -4.04 -5.78
N ASP A 81 -4.76 -4.77 -6.45
CA ASP A 81 -3.38 -5.04 -5.99
C ASP A 81 -2.38 -3.95 -6.43
N GLU A 82 -2.87 -2.74 -6.71
CA GLU A 82 -2.10 -1.53 -7.08
C GLU A 82 -1.28 -1.61 -8.38
N LYS A 83 -1.48 -2.63 -9.21
CA LYS A 83 -0.79 -2.75 -10.50
C LYS A 83 -1.32 -1.70 -11.49
N ARG A 84 -0.40 -0.92 -12.04
CA ARG A 84 -0.67 0.14 -13.02
C ARG A 84 -0.46 -0.36 -14.45
N PHE A 85 -1.41 -0.10 -15.33
CA PHE A 85 -1.25 -0.38 -16.76
C PHE A 85 -2.12 0.55 -17.63
N THR A 86 -1.82 0.58 -18.93
CA THR A 86 -2.59 1.31 -19.94
C THR A 86 -3.22 0.31 -20.89
N PHE A 87 -4.48 0.52 -21.24
CA PHE A 87 -5.20 -0.32 -22.19
C PHE A 87 -6.16 0.52 -23.04
N ASN A 88 -5.91 0.51 -24.35
CA ASN A 88 -6.64 1.30 -25.35
C ASN A 88 -7.60 0.43 -26.18
N GLY A 89 -8.54 -0.24 -25.53
CA GLY A 89 -9.54 -1.08 -26.19
C GLY A 89 -10.81 -0.33 -26.54
N ASP A 90 -11.30 -0.48 -27.77
CA ASP A 90 -12.58 0.08 -28.27
C ASP A 90 -13.68 -0.99 -28.20
N CYS A 91 -14.13 -1.29 -26.98
CA CYS A 91 -15.19 -2.27 -26.71
C CYS A 91 -15.70 -2.12 -25.26
N GLU A 92 -16.62 -3.00 -24.89
CA GLU A 92 -17.03 -3.23 -23.52
C GLU A 92 -16.13 -4.27 -22.85
N TYR A 93 -15.63 -3.93 -21.65
CA TYR A 93 -14.74 -4.79 -20.89
C TYR A 93 -15.24 -4.95 -19.45
N THR A 94 -15.13 -6.17 -18.92
CA THR A 94 -15.38 -6.42 -17.49
C THR A 94 -14.26 -5.79 -16.67
N LEU A 95 -14.62 -4.93 -15.72
CA LEU A 95 -13.71 -4.35 -14.74
C LEU A 95 -13.58 -5.21 -13.49
N ALA A 96 -14.73 -5.65 -12.98
CA ALA A 96 -14.82 -6.47 -11.79
C ALA A 96 -16.07 -7.34 -11.88
N GLN A 97 -15.95 -8.59 -11.46
CA GLN A 97 -17.05 -9.54 -11.32
C GLN A 97 -16.64 -10.60 -10.31
N ASP A 98 -17.61 -11.29 -9.72
CA ASP A 98 -17.39 -12.38 -8.76
C ASP A 98 -17.73 -13.78 -9.29
N TYR A 99 -18.35 -13.88 -10.47
CA TYR A 99 -18.48 -15.14 -11.20
C TYR A 99 -17.19 -15.46 -11.97
N CYS A 100 -16.14 -15.81 -11.24
CA CYS A 100 -14.86 -16.25 -11.81
C CYS A 100 -14.83 -17.78 -11.91
N SER A 101 -14.27 -18.35 -12.99
CA SER A 101 -14.23 -19.80 -13.27
C SER A 101 -15.62 -20.44 -13.52
N ASN A 102 -15.77 -21.76 -13.36
CA ASN A 102 -17.01 -22.52 -13.55
C ASN A 102 -18.15 -22.17 -12.55
N ASN A 103 -18.03 -21.07 -11.81
CA ASN A 103 -19.03 -20.65 -10.85
C ASN A 103 -20.03 -19.72 -11.55
N ALA A 104 -21.16 -20.29 -11.97
CA ALA A 104 -22.22 -19.54 -12.67
C ALA A 104 -23.04 -18.61 -11.73
N ASN A 105 -22.86 -18.75 -10.41
CA ASN A 105 -23.58 -17.96 -9.40
C ASN A 105 -22.70 -16.79 -8.92
N GLY A 106 -22.68 -15.70 -9.69
CA GLY A 106 -22.13 -14.41 -9.25
C GLY A 106 -23.22 -13.51 -8.69
N THR A 107 -22.82 -12.50 -7.93
CA THR A 107 -23.71 -11.49 -7.35
C THR A 107 -23.58 -10.14 -8.01
N PHE A 108 -22.46 -9.86 -8.70
CA PHE A 108 -22.27 -8.58 -9.37
C PHE A 108 -21.35 -8.63 -10.60
N ARG A 109 -21.54 -7.62 -11.47
CA ARG A 109 -20.66 -7.33 -12.60
C ARG A 109 -20.55 -5.83 -12.81
N VAL A 110 -19.33 -5.35 -13.05
CA VAL A 110 -19.04 -3.99 -13.46
C VAL A 110 -18.40 -4.02 -14.84
N ILE A 111 -18.98 -3.30 -15.80
CA ILE A 111 -18.48 -3.17 -17.17
C ILE A 111 -18.15 -1.70 -17.45
N THR A 112 -17.01 -1.46 -18.11
CA THR A 112 -16.72 -0.18 -18.77
C THR A 112 -16.98 -0.28 -20.27
N GLU A 113 -17.63 0.73 -20.83
CA GLU A 113 -17.68 0.96 -22.26
C GLU A 113 -16.58 1.97 -22.62
N ASN A 114 -15.58 1.50 -23.33
CA ASN A 114 -14.48 2.33 -23.81
C ASN A 114 -14.69 2.63 -25.28
N ILE A 115 -14.66 3.92 -25.64
CA ILE A 115 -14.75 4.37 -27.02
C ILE A 115 -13.55 5.23 -27.39
N PRO A 116 -13.20 5.37 -28.69
CA PRO A 116 -12.16 6.27 -29.12
C PRO A 116 -12.50 7.71 -28.73
N CYS A 117 -11.55 8.35 -28.05
CA CYS A 117 -11.63 9.75 -27.65
C CYS A 117 -10.36 10.44 -28.12
N GLY A 118 -10.50 11.44 -29.00
CA GLY A 118 -9.37 12.13 -29.62
C GLY A 118 -8.97 11.54 -30.98
N THR A 119 -7.79 11.92 -31.47
CA THR A 119 -7.32 11.63 -32.85
C THR A 119 -6.13 10.67 -32.90
N THR A 120 -5.63 10.24 -31.74
CA THR A 120 -4.40 9.45 -31.60
C THR A 120 -4.65 7.95 -31.38
N GLY A 121 -5.91 7.50 -31.45
CA GLY A 121 -6.28 6.11 -31.17
C GLY A 121 -6.39 5.77 -29.68
N THR A 122 -6.43 6.79 -28.81
CA THR A 122 -6.72 6.66 -27.38
C THR A 122 -8.20 6.36 -27.15
N THR A 123 -8.49 5.60 -26.10
CA THR A 123 -9.88 5.29 -25.70
C THR A 123 -10.17 5.79 -24.30
N CYS A 124 -11.36 6.31 -24.08
CA CYS A 124 -11.83 6.80 -22.79
C CYS A 124 -13.02 5.97 -22.34
N SER A 125 -13.15 5.77 -21.04
CA SER A 125 -14.39 5.23 -20.47
C SER A 125 -15.50 6.26 -20.64
N LYS A 126 -16.58 5.87 -21.32
CA LYS A 126 -17.74 6.73 -21.56
C LYS A 126 -18.93 6.35 -20.70
N ALA A 127 -19.10 5.08 -20.41
CA ALA A 127 -20.19 4.59 -19.57
C ALA A 127 -19.73 3.46 -18.65
N ILE A 128 -20.31 3.44 -17.45
CA ILE A 128 -20.17 2.35 -16.49
C ILE A 128 -21.52 1.66 -16.36
N LYS A 129 -21.52 0.34 -16.55
CA LYS A 129 -22.71 -0.50 -16.37
C LYS A 129 -22.51 -1.37 -15.14
N LEU A 130 -23.45 -1.27 -14.20
CA LEU A 130 -23.46 -2.03 -12.96
C LEU A 130 -24.60 -3.04 -12.99
N PHE A 131 -24.28 -4.30 -12.76
CA PHE A 131 -25.24 -5.40 -12.62
C PHE A 131 -25.13 -5.94 -11.20
N LEU A 132 -26.26 -6.00 -10.50
CA LEU A 132 -26.39 -6.52 -9.14
C LEU A 132 -27.52 -7.55 -9.16
N GLY A 133 -27.24 -8.77 -8.70
CA GLY A 133 -28.22 -9.88 -8.65
C GLY A 133 -28.14 -10.83 -9.82
#